data_AF-A0A661PE73-F1
#
_entry.id   AF-A0A661PE73-F1
#
_cell.length_a   1.000
_cell.length_b   1.000
_cell.length_c   1.000
_cell.angle_alpha   90.00
_cell.angle_beta   90.00
_cell.angle_gamma   90.00
#
_symmetry.space_group_name_H-M   'P 1'
#
loop_
_entity.id
_entity.type
_entity.pdbx_description
1 polymer ?
#
loop_
_entity_poly.entity_id
_entity_poly.type
_entity_poly.pdbx_seq_one_letter_code
_entity_poly.pdbx_strand_id
1 'polypeptide(L)'
;MELMGAALVIAGLAASTVGACGARSELPIPRPPVDPATCDENFSATAEPVTLVVFMVFDTSGSMAGETAAGNTKWEAVTEAMTAFLLDPEAAAIRVALSFFPKHDLMVPAYCQGGWGCEPTSACVPIGYCVPLGGGLCTQSSQCPDQGDQCELMGYCSGTGDPCDPTEVDCEDGDGACTSVGYCSNHTLCDAKDYLIPALGTLPDDAPWALTAITTANIDGFTPTLPAFAGAVSSATAWRENHDKDEVVVVLATDGVPTLCDPALQSDGLPAAIDNLDAVATDGLDAGVRSFVIGVFAPPEEAAATVYLDQIADAGGTSSAFIVSTEQDVAARLLEAFNAVRDVAICEYQIPPEGMDFDLTRFRVTITTIGGTAIELERHGSAAECDPVTGGFYYDHDPSGPTPATRIILCPASCALEPMALQVACIP
;
A
#
# COMPACT_ATOMS: atom_id res chain seq x y z
N MET A 1 -29.24 51.24 -57.09
CA MET A 1 -27.84 50.80 -57.25
C MET A 1 -27.72 49.41 -56.64
N GLU A 2 -27.96 48.31 -57.35
CA GLU A 2 -27.71 47.96 -58.78
C GLU A 2 -26.22 47.73 -59.09
N LEU A 3 -25.81 46.80 -59.97
CA LEU A 3 -26.52 45.69 -60.67
C LEU A 3 -25.48 44.73 -61.30
N MET A 4 -25.88 43.46 -61.53
CA MET A 4 -25.37 42.53 -62.57
C MET A 4 -23.87 42.11 -62.51
N GLY A 5 -23.46 40.99 -63.14
CA GLY A 5 -24.19 39.90 -63.83
C GLY A 5 -23.31 38.63 -63.86
N ALA A 6 -23.77 37.38 -64.06
CA ALA A 6 -24.92 36.77 -64.76
C ALA A 6 -24.60 36.23 -66.18
N ALA A 7 -24.16 34.96 -66.26
CA ALA A 7 -24.08 34.00 -67.40
C ALA A 7 -23.23 32.78 -66.93
N LEU A 8 -23.52 31.46 -67.05
CA LEU A 8 -24.30 30.62 -67.99
C LEU A 8 -23.67 30.58 -69.41
N VAL A 9 -23.38 29.48 -70.13
CA VAL A 9 -23.65 28.00 -70.11
C VAL A 9 -22.38 27.30 -70.72
N ILE A 10 -22.11 25.99 -70.97
CA ILE A 10 -22.76 24.66 -71.15
C ILE A 10 -21.90 23.56 -70.43
N ALA A 11 -22.41 22.32 -70.30
CA ALA A 11 -21.75 21.14 -69.68
C ALA A 11 -20.73 20.36 -70.55
N GLY A 12 -19.97 19.45 -69.91
CA GLY A 12 -19.11 18.40 -70.50
C GLY A 12 -18.99 17.18 -69.55
N LEU A 13 -18.71 15.98 -70.07
CA LEU A 13 -18.91 14.70 -69.34
C LEU A 13 -17.65 14.04 -68.73
N ALA A 14 -17.92 13.22 -67.71
CA ALA A 14 -17.29 11.93 -67.34
C ALA A 14 -16.06 11.90 -66.37
N ALA A 15 -15.86 10.68 -65.84
CA ALA A 15 -14.72 10.19 -65.05
C ALA A 15 -14.52 10.73 -63.61
N SER A 16 -15.50 10.51 -62.73
CA SER A 16 -15.29 10.59 -61.28
C SER A 16 -14.59 9.33 -60.73
N THR A 17 -13.25 9.32 -60.68
CA THR A 17 -12.49 8.32 -59.93
C THR A 17 -12.55 8.63 -58.44
N VAL A 18 -13.37 7.90 -57.68
CA VAL A 18 -13.41 8.00 -56.22
C VAL A 18 -12.11 7.42 -55.65
N GLY A 19 -11.28 8.28 -55.04
CA GLY A 19 -10.17 7.81 -54.22
C GLY A 19 -10.72 7.09 -53.00
N ALA A 20 -10.41 5.80 -52.87
CA ALA A 20 -11.01 4.97 -51.83
C ALA A 20 -10.56 5.40 -50.42
N CYS A 21 -11.52 5.64 -49.53
CA CYS A 21 -11.24 5.67 -48.10
C CYS A 21 -10.78 4.27 -47.67
N GLY A 22 -9.53 4.15 -47.22
CA GLY A 22 -8.97 2.92 -46.68
C GLY A 22 -9.54 2.59 -45.31
N ALA A 23 -10.83 2.26 -45.24
CA ALA A 23 -11.45 1.75 -44.03
C ALA A 23 -10.83 0.40 -43.69
N ARG A 24 -10.03 0.34 -42.62
CA ARG A 24 -9.70 -0.92 -41.94
C ARG A 24 -10.95 -1.44 -41.23
N SER A 25 -11.86 -2.01 -42.01
CA SER A 25 -12.83 -2.96 -41.48
C SER A 25 -12.07 -4.25 -41.15
N GLU A 26 -11.44 -4.26 -39.98
CA GLU A 26 -11.02 -5.50 -39.33
C GLU A 26 -12.30 -6.22 -38.88
N LEU A 27 -12.98 -6.82 -39.87
CA LEU A 27 -14.04 -7.77 -39.67
C LEU A 27 -13.49 -8.86 -38.76
N PRO A 28 -14.12 -9.14 -37.60
CA PRO A 28 -13.76 -10.30 -36.82
C PRO A 28 -13.93 -11.53 -37.72
N ILE A 29 -12.81 -12.15 -38.11
CA ILE A 29 -12.85 -13.50 -38.66
C ILE A 29 -13.49 -14.33 -37.55
N PRO A 30 -14.65 -14.98 -37.77
CA PRO A 30 -15.19 -15.87 -36.77
C PRO A 30 -14.13 -16.93 -36.51
N ARG A 31 -13.57 -16.97 -35.29
CA ARG A 31 -12.74 -18.09 -34.87
C ARG A 31 -13.58 -19.34 -35.15
N PRO A 32 -13.06 -20.38 -35.81
CA PRO A 32 -13.78 -21.64 -35.83
C PRO A 32 -14.06 -22.01 -34.38
N PRO A 33 -15.25 -22.53 -34.03
CA PRO A 33 -15.49 -23.01 -32.68
C PRO A 33 -14.46 -24.11 -32.40
N VAL A 34 -13.47 -23.80 -31.57
CA VAL A 34 -12.59 -24.78 -30.97
C VAL A 34 -13.49 -25.63 -30.10
N ASP A 35 -13.45 -26.94 -30.26
CA ASP A 35 -14.20 -27.83 -29.38
C ASP A 35 -13.53 -27.79 -28.00
N PRO A 36 -14.20 -27.34 -26.92
CA PRO A 36 -13.61 -27.33 -25.58
C PRO A 36 -13.24 -28.75 -25.09
N ALA A 37 -13.69 -29.80 -25.79
CA ALA A 37 -13.29 -31.16 -25.52
C ALA A 37 -11.90 -31.55 -26.07
N THR A 38 -11.25 -30.74 -26.91
CA THR A 38 -9.95 -31.09 -27.54
C THR A 38 -8.78 -30.23 -27.05
N CYS A 39 -8.00 -30.78 -26.12
CA CYS A 39 -6.57 -30.50 -26.08
C CYS A 39 -5.93 -30.97 -27.39
N ASP A 40 -5.25 -30.07 -28.11
CA ASP A 40 -4.32 -30.48 -29.17
C ASP A 40 -3.09 -31.11 -28.49
N GLU A 41 -2.64 -32.28 -28.97
CA GLU A 41 -1.48 -33.02 -28.43
C GLU A 41 -0.17 -32.20 -28.43
N ASN A 42 -0.16 -31.06 -29.12
CA ASN A 42 0.98 -30.16 -29.29
C ASN A 42 0.90 -28.90 -28.42
N PHE A 43 -0.13 -28.69 -27.59
CA PHE A 43 -0.18 -27.52 -26.72
C PHE A 43 0.76 -27.65 -25.51
N SER A 44 1.81 -26.84 -25.52
CA SER A 44 2.70 -26.61 -24.38
C SER A 44 3.10 -25.14 -24.33
N ALA A 45 3.08 -24.55 -23.13
CA ALA A 45 3.45 -23.15 -22.89
C ALA A 45 4.22 -23.03 -21.56
N THR A 46 5.12 -22.05 -21.46
CA THR A 46 5.65 -21.60 -20.17
C THR A 46 4.59 -20.72 -19.51
N ALA A 47 4.35 -20.90 -18.22
CA ALA A 47 3.58 -19.95 -17.42
C ALA A 47 4.53 -18.89 -16.84
N GLU A 48 4.13 -17.63 -16.97
CA GLU A 48 4.84 -16.50 -16.37
C GLU A 48 4.35 -16.33 -14.92
N PRO A 49 5.26 -16.02 -13.97
CA PRO A 49 4.87 -15.75 -12.59
C PRO A 49 3.98 -14.50 -12.53
N VAL A 50 3.14 -14.40 -11.51
CA VAL A 50 2.31 -13.23 -11.28
C VAL A 50 3.17 -12.03 -10.87
N THR A 51 3.04 -10.89 -11.57
CA THR A 51 3.76 -9.65 -11.23
C THR A 51 3.28 -9.12 -9.89
N LEU A 52 4.15 -9.04 -8.89
CA LEU A 52 3.84 -8.39 -7.62
C LEU A 52 3.96 -6.87 -7.71
N VAL A 53 2.97 -6.17 -7.16
CA VAL A 53 2.82 -4.71 -7.16
C VAL A 53 2.51 -4.23 -5.75
N VAL A 54 3.50 -3.61 -5.10
CA VAL A 54 3.46 -3.25 -3.69
C VAL A 54 3.27 -1.73 -3.53
N PHE A 55 2.11 -1.32 -3.06
CA PHE A 55 1.80 0.07 -2.70
C PHE A 55 2.10 0.29 -1.22
N MET A 56 3.32 0.78 -0.93
CA MET A 56 3.79 0.99 0.43
C MET A 56 3.44 2.40 0.91
N VAL A 57 2.94 2.50 2.14
CA VAL A 57 2.61 3.77 2.81
C VAL A 57 3.28 3.79 4.18
N PHE A 58 4.30 4.65 4.30
CA PHE A 58 5.22 4.71 5.42
C PHE A 58 4.92 5.87 6.37
N ASP A 59 4.88 5.54 7.66
CA ASP A 59 4.86 6.53 8.72
C ASP A 59 6.23 7.23 8.82
N THR A 60 6.18 8.55 8.87
CA THR A 60 7.28 9.48 9.11
C THR A 60 6.85 10.54 10.12
N SER A 61 5.89 10.22 10.99
CA SER A 61 5.48 11.07 12.11
C SER A 61 6.57 11.12 13.20
N GLY A 62 6.48 12.09 14.11
CA GLY A 62 7.55 12.41 15.07
C GLY A 62 7.99 11.24 15.98
N SER A 63 7.13 10.25 16.20
CA SER A 63 7.43 9.02 16.97
C SER A 63 8.50 8.15 16.30
N MET A 64 8.59 8.16 14.96
CA MET A 64 9.62 7.46 14.19
C MET A 64 11.07 7.91 14.48
N ALA A 65 11.25 9.06 15.15
CA ALA A 65 12.55 9.53 15.65
C ALA A 65 12.95 8.90 16.99
N GLY A 66 12.10 8.08 17.62
CA GLY A 66 12.41 7.35 18.85
C GLY A 66 13.55 6.32 18.66
N GLU A 67 14.38 6.15 19.68
CA GLU A 67 15.51 5.20 19.66
C GLU A 67 15.06 3.75 19.80
N THR A 68 15.74 2.83 19.11
CA THR A 68 15.66 1.38 19.34
C THR A 68 16.69 0.94 20.39
N ALA A 69 16.61 -0.31 20.87
CA ALA A 69 17.63 -0.88 21.75
C ALA A 69 19.01 -1.04 21.07
N ALA A 70 19.10 -0.91 19.73
CA ALA A 70 20.37 -0.85 19.00
C ALA A 70 21.01 0.56 19.00
N GLY A 71 20.27 1.60 19.41
CA GLY A 71 20.75 2.98 19.49
C GLY A 71 20.72 3.77 18.18
N ASN A 72 20.01 3.25 17.16
CA ASN A 72 19.53 4.02 16.01
C ASN A 72 18.04 4.37 16.20
N THR A 73 17.51 5.29 15.40
CA THR A 73 16.08 5.61 15.39
C THR A 73 15.24 4.53 14.72
N LYS A 74 13.94 4.46 15.04
CA LYS A 74 12.96 3.60 14.33
C LYS A 74 13.02 3.85 12.81
N TRP A 75 13.09 5.12 12.38
CA TRP A 75 13.19 5.48 10.95
C TRP A 75 14.49 5.01 10.27
N GLU A 76 15.64 5.08 10.96
CA GLU A 76 16.90 4.58 10.41
C GLU A 76 16.85 3.06 10.19
N ALA A 77 16.23 2.30 11.11
CA ALA A 77 16.02 0.86 10.94
C ALA A 77 15.04 0.53 9.79
N VAL A 78 13.99 1.33 9.60
CA VAL A 78 13.09 1.23 8.43
C VAL A 78 13.84 1.52 7.13
N THR A 79 14.67 2.55 7.12
CA THR A 79 15.51 2.93 5.98
C THR A 79 16.52 1.83 5.64
N GLU A 80 17.14 1.19 6.62
CA GLU A 80 18.07 0.07 6.42
C GLU A 80 17.39 -1.17 5.85
N ALA A 81 16.29 -1.62 6.46
CA ALA A 81 15.53 -2.80 5.97
C ALA A 81 15.01 -2.61 4.54
N MET A 82 14.45 -1.43 4.25
CA MET A 82 13.96 -1.13 2.91
C MET A 82 15.12 -0.96 1.91
N THR A 83 16.27 -0.44 2.33
CA THR A 83 17.47 -0.40 1.48
C THR A 83 17.95 -1.81 1.13
N ALA A 84 17.85 -2.77 2.06
CA ALA A 84 18.14 -4.18 1.77
C ALA A 84 17.13 -4.77 0.78
N PHE A 85 15.82 -4.60 1.02
CA PHE A 85 14.75 -5.13 0.16
C PHE A 85 14.81 -4.57 -1.28
N LEU A 86 14.96 -3.25 -1.45
CA LEU A 86 15.03 -2.60 -2.77
C LEU A 86 16.25 -2.99 -3.61
N LEU A 87 17.27 -3.58 -2.97
CA LEU A 87 18.52 -4.02 -3.61
C LEU A 87 18.65 -5.55 -3.67
N ASP A 88 17.66 -6.29 -3.17
CA ASP A 88 17.65 -7.76 -3.21
C ASP A 88 17.46 -8.27 -4.65
N PRO A 89 18.37 -9.12 -5.19
CA PRO A 89 18.15 -9.79 -6.47
C PRO A 89 16.88 -10.64 -6.54
N GLU A 90 16.37 -11.13 -5.40
CA GLU A 90 15.10 -11.86 -5.31
C GLU A 90 13.88 -10.94 -5.37
N ALA A 91 14.06 -9.62 -5.18
CA ALA A 91 13.02 -8.60 -5.40
C ALA A 91 12.90 -8.15 -6.87
N ALA A 92 13.62 -8.78 -7.80
CA ALA A 92 13.59 -8.42 -9.22
C ALA A 92 12.18 -8.55 -9.83
N ALA A 93 11.84 -7.63 -10.74
CA ALA A 93 10.54 -7.47 -11.39
C ALA A 93 9.34 -7.13 -10.48
N ILE A 94 9.51 -7.03 -9.16
CA ILE A 94 8.49 -6.42 -8.27
C ILE A 94 8.33 -4.95 -8.66
N ARG A 95 7.07 -4.50 -8.76
CA ARG A 95 6.74 -3.07 -8.87
C ARG A 95 6.52 -2.48 -7.48
N VAL A 96 7.13 -1.34 -7.17
CA VAL A 96 6.99 -0.65 -5.89
C VAL A 96 6.51 0.78 -6.05
N ALA A 97 5.52 1.15 -5.22
CA ALA A 97 4.93 2.48 -5.09
C ALA A 97 5.16 2.96 -3.65
N LEU A 98 5.55 4.22 -3.48
CA LEU A 98 5.85 4.80 -2.15
C LEU A 98 4.99 6.04 -1.87
N SER A 99 4.34 6.05 -0.72
CA SER A 99 3.81 7.25 -0.06
C SER A 99 4.39 7.36 1.35
N PHE A 100 4.45 8.57 1.88
CA PHE A 100 4.85 8.86 3.26
C PHE A 100 3.75 9.68 3.94
N PHE A 101 3.58 9.51 5.24
CA PHE A 101 2.63 10.28 6.05
C PHE A 101 3.24 10.65 7.41
N PRO A 102 3.02 11.87 7.93
CA PRO A 102 2.13 12.92 7.40
C PRO A 102 2.64 13.60 6.13
N LYS A 103 1.70 14.12 5.33
CA LYS A 103 1.98 15.14 4.32
C LYS A 103 1.52 16.49 4.84
N HIS A 104 2.23 17.55 4.44
CA HIS A 104 2.04 18.89 4.99
C HIS A 104 1.67 19.93 3.94
N ASP A 105 0.76 20.84 4.28
CA ASP A 105 0.61 22.10 3.54
C ASP A 105 1.74 23.06 3.95
N LEU A 106 2.72 23.23 3.07
CA LEU A 106 3.87 24.11 3.26
C LEU A 106 3.51 25.62 3.29
N MET A 107 2.26 25.98 2.98
CA MET A 107 1.74 27.35 3.13
C MET A 107 1.18 27.61 4.54
N VAL A 108 0.92 26.56 5.32
CA VAL A 108 0.50 26.64 6.72
C VAL A 108 1.72 26.37 7.62
N PRO A 109 2.04 27.22 8.61
CA PRO A 109 3.08 26.91 9.59
C PRO A 109 2.70 25.69 10.44
N ALA A 110 3.67 24.85 10.83
CA ALA A 110 3.42 23.74 11.74
C ALA A 110 2.90 24.20 13.12
N TYR A 111 3.49 25.29 13.64
CA TYR A 111 3.23 25.79 14.98
C TYR A 111 2.58 27.18 14.98
N CYS A 112 1.78 27.43 16.01
CA CYS A 112 1.08 28.69 16.26
C CYS A 112 1.27 29.16 17.70
N GLN A 113 1.01 30.45 17.93
CA GLN A 113 1.30 31.14 19.17
C GLN A 113 0.11 32.03 19.57
N GLY A 114 -0.56 31.71 20.68
CA GLY A 114 -1.73 32.45 21.17
C GLY A 114 -2.88 32.54 20.16
N GLY A 115 -3.05 31.52 19.30
CA GLY A 115 -4.03 31.51 18.21
C GLY A 115 -3.54 32.08 16.87
N TRP A 116 -2.34 32.68 16.81
CA TRP A 116 -1.78 33.27 15.59
C TRP A 116 -0.78 32.33 14.91
N GLY A 117 -0.83 32.24 13.58
CA GLY A 117 0.03 31.39 12.76
C GLY A 117 -0.77 30.57 11.76
N CYS A 118 -1.87 29.96 12.21
CA CYS A 118 -2.81 29.26 11.34
C CYS A 118 -3.87 30.22 10.78
N GLU A 119 -4.29 30.00 9.53
CA GLU A 119 -5.55 30.54 9.00
C GLU A 119 -6.51 29.38 8.70
N PRO A 120 -7.75 29.35 9.27
CA PRO A 120 -8.25 30.26 10.30
C PRO A 120 -7.53 30.09 11.64
N THR A 121 -7.56 31.12 12.49
CA THR A 121 -6.94 31.07 13.83
C THR A 121 -7.53 29.98 14.74
N SER A 122 -8.75 29.53 14.45
CA SER A 122 -9.40 28.39 15.12
C SER A 122 -8.81 27.02 14.76
N ALA A 123 -7.88 26.94 13.79
CA ALA A 123 -7.09 25.74 13.52
C ALA A 123 -5.84 25.65 14.41
N CYS A 124 -5.55 26.67 15.22
CA CYS A 124 -4.50 26.60 16.24
C CYS A 124 -5.01 25.78 17.43
N VAL A 125 -4.59 24.52 17.51
CA VAL A 125 -4.93 23.62 18.61
C VAL A 125 -3.78 23.65 19.63
N PRO A 126 -4.01 24.03 20.90
CA PRO A 126 -2.98 24.01 21.93
C PRO A 126 -2.33 22.63 22.04
N ILE A 127 -1.00 22.60 22.12
CA ILE A 127 -0.25 21.37 22.37
C ILE A 127 0.27 21.35 23.80
N GLY A 128 0.37 20.16 24.35
CA GLY A 128 0.84 19.87 25.70
C GLY A 128 1.67 18.60 25.74
N TYR A 129 2.00 18.19 26.95
CA TYR A 129 2.78 16.99 27.24
C TYR A 129 2.10 16.16 28.34
N CYS A 130 2.22 14.84 28.24
CA CYS A 130 1.59 13.92 29.19
C CYS A 130 2.40 13.78 30.48
N VAL A 131 1.74 14.07 31.61
CA VAL A 131 2.34 14.08 32.95
C VAL A 131 1.45 13.36 33.97
N PRO A 132 2.01 12.70 35.00
CA PRO A 132 3.43 12.70 35.40
C PRO A 132 4.25 11.49 34.92
N LEU A 133 3.72 10.56 34.14
CA LEU A 133 4.40 9.30 33.80
C LEU A 133 4.90 9.22 32.35
N GLY A 134 4.16 9.78 31.38
CA GLY A 134 4.10 9.22 30.03
C GLY A 134 4.39 10.13 28.82
N GLY A 135 5.32 11.10 28.93
CA GLY A 135 6.30 11.50 27.89
C GLY A 135 5.87 11.94 26.46
N GLY A 136 4.62 11.79 26.04
CA GLY A 136 4.13 12.09 24.69
C GLY A 136 3.57 13.50 24.52
N LEU A 137 3.48 13.95 23.26
CA LEU A 137 2.73 15.15 22.89
C LEU A 137 1.23 14.87 22.87
N CYS A 138 0.44 15.84 23.32
CA CYS A 138 -1.02 15.74 23.40
C CYS A 138 -1.69 17.10 23.12
N THR A 139 -3.01 17.09 22.96
CA THR A 139 -3.88 18.29 22.95
C THR A 139 -5.01 18.19 23.98
N GLN A 140 -5.27 16.98 24.51
CA GLN A 140 -6.24 16.68 25.56
C GLN A 140 -5.84 15.42 26.34
N SER A 141 -6.14 15.35 27.65
CA SER A 141 -5.70 14.25 28.53
C SER A 141 -6.14 12.84 28.09
N SER A 142 -7.14 12.70 27.22
CA SER A 142 -7.58 11.39 26.71
C SER A 142 -6.61 10.77 25.68
N GLN A 143 -5.59 11.50 25.23
CA GLN A 143 -4.54 11.01 24.35
C GLN A 143 -3.31 10.48 25.12
N CYS A 144 -3.25 10.70 26.43
CA CYS A 144 -2.13 10.21 27.23
C CYS A 144 -2.24 8.68 27.43
N PRO A 145 -1.14 7.93 27.20
CA PRO A 145 -1.18 6.46 27.22
C PRO A 145 -1.30 5.89 28.64
N ASP A 146 -0.71 6.56 29.63
CA ASP A 146 -0.64 6.09 31.01
C ASP A 146 -1.91 6.41 31.82
N GLN A 147 -2.41 5.43 32.57
CA GLN A 147 -3.64 5.56 33.34
C GLN A 147 -3.47 6.52 34.54
N GLY A 148 -3.89 7.76 34.34
CA GLY A 148 -3.91 8.82 35.34
C GLY A 148 -3.26 10.11 34.85
N ASP A 149 -2.49 10.05 33.77
CA ASP A 149 -1.80 11.19 33.20
C ASP A 149 -2.78 12.25 32.68
N GLN A 150 -2.34 13.51 32.72
CA GLN A 150 -3.03 14.67 32.20
C GLN A 150 -2.20 15.31 31.08
N CYS A 151 -2.86 15.99 30.15
CA CYS A 151 -2.20 16.81 29.16
C CYS A 151 -1.95 18.21 29.73
N GLU A 152 -0.74 18.48 30.17
CA GLU A 152 -0.32 19.81 30.64
C GLU A 152 0.06 20.66 29.42
N LEU A 153 -0.57 21.83 29.25
CA LEU A 153 -0.43 22.61 28.01
C LEU A 153 0.89 23.40 28.01
N MET A 154 1.55 23.43 26.85
CA MET A 154 2.78 24.20 26.68
C MET A 154 2.49 25.65 26.34
N GLY A 155 3.11 26.57 27.08
CA GLY A 155 3.19 27.99 26.77
C GLY A 155 4.59 28.54 26.99
N TYR A 156 4.79 29.82 26.65
CA TYR A 156 6.01 30.56 26.95
C TYR A 156 5.69 32.00 27.36
N CYS A 157 6.52 32.57 28.24
CA CYS A 157 6.36 33.91 28.76
C CYS A 157 6.75 34.96 27.71
N SER A 158 5.83 35.87 27.38
CA SER A 158 5.96 36.77 26.21
C SER A 158 7.15 37.76 26.27
N GLY A 159 7.77 37.96 27.44
CA GLY A 159 8.89 38.86 27.68
C GLY A 159 10.26 38.19 27.66
N THR A 160 10.36 36.91 28.04
CA THR A 160 11.64 36.17 28.16
C THR A 160 11.76 34.96 27.22
N GLY A 161 10.64 34.30 26.92
CA GLY A 161 10.61 33.02 26.20
C GLY A 161 10.73 31.78 27.09
N ASP A 162 10.75 31.93 28.42
CA ASP A 162 10.75 30.79 29.36
C ASP A 162 9.42 30.01 29.31
N PRO A 163 9.41 28.68 29.51
CA PRO A 163 8.20 27.86 29.46
C PRO A 163 7.26 28.12 30.65
N CYS A 164 5.96 27.96 30.44
CA CYS A 164 4.89 28.15 31.43
C CYS A 164 3.62 27.36 31.08
N ASP A 165 2.81 26.99 32.06
CA ASP A 165 1.45 26.49 31.83
C ASP A 165 0.50 27.69 31.55
N PRO A 166 -0.19 27.74 30.39
CA PRO A 166 -1.14 28.80 30.05
C PRO A 166 -2.47 28.72 30.82
N THR A 167 -2.66 27.70 31.65
CA THR A 167 -3.84 27.46 32.50
C THR A 167 -3.60 27.80 33.97
N GLU A 168 -2.40 27.56 34.52
CA GLU A 168 -2.04 27.95 35.91
C GLU A 168 -1.33 29.32 36.00
N VAL A 169 -0.66 29.77 34.92
CA VAL A 169 0.00 31.10 34.74
C VAL A 169 1.31 31.28 35.54
N ASP A 170 2.39 30.63 35.08
CA ASP A 170 3.69 30.58 35.80
C ASP A 170 4.67 31.75 35.59
N CYS A 171 4.37 32.74 34.74
CA CYS A 171 5.34 33.80 34.42
C CYS A 171 5.63 34.72 35.63
N GLU A 172 6.91 34.97 35.94
CA GLU A 172 7.29 35.88 37.05
C GLU A 172 6.90 37.35 36.78
N ASP A 173 6.91 38.15 37.86
CA ASP A 173 6.51 39.58 37.93
C ASP A 173 7.40 40.50 37.05
N GLY A 174 7.26 40.38 35.73
CA GLY A 174 8.04 41.11 34.72
C GLY A 174 8.06 40.44 33.34
N ASP A 175 7.87 39.12 33.29
CA ASP A 175 8.17 38.30 32.11
C ASP A 175 7.01 38.21 31.11
N GLY A 176 5.95 38.98 31.35
CA GLY A 176 4.82 39.15 30.45
C GLY A 176 3.68 38.18 30.70
N ALA A 177 2.97 37.80 29.65
CA ALA A 177 1.87 36.84 29.73
C ALA A 177 2.32 35.48 29.18
N CYS A 178 1.88 34.40 29.83
CA CYS A 178 2.03 33.07 29.28
C CYS A 178 1.22 32.96 27.98
N THR A 179 1.90 32.66 26.87
CA THR A 179 1.32 32.55 25.54
C THR A 179 1.33 31.08 25.13
N SER A 180 0.17 30.48 24.92
CA SER A 180 0.08 29.07 24.54
C SER A 180 0.75 28.79 23.20
N VAL A 181 1.48 27.68 23.14
CA VAL A 181 1.93 27.07 21.89
C VAL A 181 0.81 26.14 21.39
N GLY A 182 0.60 26.14 20.08
CA GLY A 182 -0.27 25.17 19.43
C GLY A 182 0.35 24.60 18.18
N TYR A 183 -0.27 23.54 17.68
CA TYR A 183 -0.06 23.02 16.32
C TYR A 183 -1.20 23.51 15.42
N CYS A 184 -0.90 23.80 14.16
CA CYS A 184 -1.94 24.09 13.18
C CYS A 184 -2.56 22.78 12.70
N SER A 185 -3.80 22.49 13.08
CA SER A 185 -4.52 21.27 12.69
C SER A 185 -4.80 21.16 11.19
N ASN A 186 -4.54 22.23 10.42
CA ASN A 186 -4.58 22.27 8.97
C ASN A 186 -3.18 22.31 8.31
N HIS A 187 -2.10 22.15 9.08
CA HIS A 187 -0.77 21.90 8.53
C HIS A 187 -0.65 20.47 8.02
N THR A 188 -1.26 19.49 8.68
CA THR A 188 -1.38 18.13 8.15
C THR A 188 -2.46 18.07 7.06
N LEU A 189 -2.17 17.41 5.95
CA LEU A 189 -3.16 17.09 4.92
C LEU A 189 -4.01 15.91 5.39
N CYS A 190 -5.34 16.08 5.40
CA CYS A 190 -6.30 15.09 5.88
C CYS A 190 -7.21 14.50 4.79
N ASP A 191 -6.96 14.78 3.51
CA ASP A 191 -7.74 14.23 2.40
C ASP A 191 -6.98 13.07 1.74
N ALA A 192 -7.64 11.92 1.58
CA ALA A 192 -7.04 10.74 0.98
C ALA A 192 -6.50 10.99 -0.45
N LYS A 193 -7.05 11.97 -1.17
CA LYS A 193 -6.55 12.38 -2.50
C LYS A 193 -5.08 12.82 -2.46
N ASP A 194 -4.63 13.39 -1.34
CA ASP A 194 -3.27 13.94 -1.18
C ASP A 194 -2.24 12.82 -0.91
N TYR A 195 -2.72 11.62 -0.56
CA TYR A 195 -1.93 10.41 -0.31
C TYR A 195 -1.88 9.42 -1.48
N LEU A 196 -2.66 9.67 -2.54
CA LEU A 196 -2.61 8.92 -3.81
C LEU A 196 -1.17 8.79 -4.34
N ILE A 197 -0.85 7.64 -4.93
CA ILE A 197 0.50 7.27 -5.37
C ILE A 197 0.53 7.15 -6.90
N PRO A 198 1.00 8.19 -7.63
CA PRO A 198 0.87 8.26 -9.10
C PRO A 198 2.02 7.57 -9.85
N ALA A 199 2.94 6.91 -9.16
CA ALA A 199 4.17 6.34 -9.74
C ALA A 199 4.51 4.98 -9.13
N LEU A 200 4.91 4.05 -10.00
CA LEU A 200 5.45 2.74 -9.68
C LEU A 200 6.82 2.62 -10.35
N GLY A 201 7.84 2.21 -9.58
CA GLY A 201 9.14 1.79 -10.11
C GLY A 201 9.21 0.26 -10.21
N THR A 202 9.99 -0.28 -11.15
CA THR A 202 10.25 -1.73 -11.27
C THR A 202 11.64 -2.04 -10.72
N LEU A 203 11.75 -3.02 -9.82
CA LEU A 203 13.02 -3.38 -9.19
C LEU A 203 13.87 -4.34 -10.07
N PRO A 204 15.21 -4.24 -10.01
CA PRO A 204 16.01 -3.26 -9.28
C PRO A 204 16.25 -1.94 -10.05
N ASP A 205 15.81 -1.83 -11.31
CA ASP A 205 16.16 -0.71 -12.21
C ASP A 205 15.74 0.67 -11.66
N ASP A 206 14.54 0.78 -11.06
CA ASP A 206 14.03 2.02 -10.46
C ASP A 206 14.35 2.16 -8.95
N ALA A 207 15.07 1.20 -8.34
CA ALA A 207 15.45 1.26 -6.92
C ALA A 207 16.13 2.59 -6.50
N PRO A 208 16.98 3.26 -7.33
CA PRO A 208 17.58 4.55 -6.97
C PRO A 208 16.56 5.67 -6.71
N TRP A 209 15.37 5.64 -7.35
CA TRP A 209 14.29 6.58 -7.04
C TRP A 209 13.71 6.29 -5.65
N ALA A 210 13.38 5.03 -5.37
CA ALA A 210 12.80 4.59 -4.11
C ALA A 210 13.74 4.91 -2.93
N LEU A 211 15.02 4.55 -3.06
CA LEU A 211 16.08 4.86 -2.09
C LEU A 211 16.21 6.37 -1.83
N THR A 212 16.13 7.20 -2.88
CA THR A 212 16.15 8.66 -2.72
C THR A 212 14.93 9.17 -1.96
N ALA A 213 13.74 8.65 -2.24
CA ALA A 213 12.51 9.05 -1.57
C ALA A 213 12.55 8.74 -0.06
N ILE A 214 13.02 7.55 0.33
CA ILE A 214 13.13 7.14 1.74
C ILE A 214 14.22 7.93 2.46
N THR A 215 15.42 8.02 1.89
CA THR A 215 16.57 8.73 2.52
C THR A 215 16.44 10.25 2.55
N THR A 216 15.40 10.82 1.94
CA THR A 216 15.06 12.26 2.01
C THR A 216 13.70 12.55 2.65
N ALA A 217 13.02 11.53 3.17
CA ALA A 217 11.82 11.73 3.97
C ALA A 217 12.13 12.51 5.25
N ASN A 218 11.23 13.41 5.64
CA ASN A 218 11.37 14.20 6.87
C ASN A 218 10.52 13.59 7.99
N ILE A 219 11.09 13.46 9.19
CA ILE A 219 10.38 12.95 10.37
C ILE A 219 9.79 14.16 11.12
N ASP A 220 8.47 14.36 11.08
CA ASP A 220 7.79 15.46 11.76
C ASP A 220 6.28 15.19 11.95
N GLY A 221 5.65 15.88 12.90
CA GLY A 221 4.19 15.92 13.06
C GLY A 221 3.56 14.64 13.61
N PHE A 222 2.26 14.52 13.35
CA PHE A 222 1.35 13.48 13.86
C PHE A 222 1.05 12.40 12.81
N THR A 223 0.19 11.45 13.15
CA THR A 223 -0.02 10.17 12.47
C THR A 223 -1.40 10.13 11.78
N PRO A 224 -1.57 10.69 10.57
CA PRO A 224 -2.83 10.70 9.81
C PRO A 224 -3.06 9.38 9.05
N THR A 225 -3.12 8.26 9.76
CA THR A 225 -3.14 6.91 9.16
C THR A 225 -4.32 6.69 8.20
N LEU A 226 -5.53 7.17 8.54
CA LEU A 226 -6.74 6.95 7.76
C LEU A 226 -6.65 7.50 6.31
N PRO A 227 -6.42 8.81 6.06
CA PRO A 227 -6.28 9.32 4.70
C PRO A 227 -5.03 8.76 3.99
N ALA A 228 -3.95 8.44 4.72
CA ALA A 228 -2.75 7.84 4.15
C ALA A 228 -3.02 6.45 3.57
N PHE A 229 -3.62 5.57 4.37
CA PHE A 229 -3.98 4.21 3.98
C PHE A 229 -5.08 4.20 2.90
N ALA A 230 -6.11 5.05 3.04
CA ALA A 230 -7.15 5.20 2.01
C ALA A 230 -6.61 5.69 0.65
N GLY A 231 -5.63 6.60 0.65
CA GLY A 231 -4.94 7.02 -0.57
C GLY A 231 -4.11 5.90 -1.20
N ALA A 232 -3.45 5.06 -0.40
CA ALA A 232 -2.71 3.90 -0.89
C ALA A 232 -3.64 2.82 -1.47
N VAL A 233 -4.69 2.43 -0.75
CA VAL A 233 -5.71 1.46 -1.22
C VAL A 233 -6.40 1.96 -2.49
N SER A 234 -6.84 3.22 -2.54
CA SER A 234 -7.46 3.79 -3.75
C SER A 234 -6.52 3.75 -4.97
N SER A 235 -5.21 3.94 -4.77
CA SER A 235 -4.20 3.85 -5.84
C SER A 235 -3.99 2.41 -6.31
N ALA A 236 -3.94 1.46 -5.37
CA ALA A 236 -3.82 0.03 -5.64
C ALA A 236 -5.04 -0.53 -6.37
N THR A 237 -6.26 -0.16 -5.94
CA THR A 237 -7.51 -0.53 -6.62
C THR A 237 -7.54 0.00 -8.06
N ALA A 238 -7.20 1.27 -8.28
CA ALA A 238 -7.15 1.86 -9.63
C ALA A 238 -6.10 1.20 -10.54
N TRP A 239 -5.01 0.67 -9.98
CA TRP A 239 -4.08 -0.18 -10.73
C TRP A 239 -4.70 -1.53 -11.08
N ARG A 240 -5.28 -2.23 -10.09
CA ARG A 240 -5.91 -3.56 -10.25
C ARG A 240 -7.04 -3.55 -11.29
N GLU A 241 -7.86 -2.50 -11.34
CA GLU A 241 -8.92 -2.31 -12.37
C GLU A 241 -8.40 -2.42 -13.82
N ASN A 242 -7.11 -2.14 -14.05
CA ASN A 242 -6.48 -2.12 -15.37
C ASN A 242 -5.42 -3.22 -15.54
N HIS A 243 -5.12 -3.97 -14.47
CA HIS A 243 -4.09 -5.01 -14.39
C HIS A 243 -4.61 -6.17 -13.51
N ASP A 244 -5.67 -6.82 -13.99
CA ASP A 244 -6.36 -7.93 -13.32
C ASP A 244 -5.43 -9.10 -12.93
N LYS A 245 -4.42 -9.36 -13.75
CA LYS A 245 -3.44 -10.45 -13.59
C LYS A 245 -2.22 -10.13 -12.73
N ASP A 246 -1.98 -8.86 -12.41
CA ASP A 246 -0.97 -8.51 -11.42
C ASP A 246 -1.46 -8.96 -10.03
N GLU A 247 -0.55 -9.21 -9.08
CA GLU A 247 -0.91 -9.27 -7.67
C GLU A 247 -0.59 -7.94 -7.01
N VAL A 248 -1.62 -7.31 -6.48
CA VAL A 248 -1.56 -5.94 -5.97
C VAL A 248 -1.83 -5.97 -4.47
N VAL A 249 -0.86 -5.46 -3.71
CA VAL A 249 -0.91 -5.43 -2.24
C VAL A 249 -0.59 -4.03 -1.73
N VAL A 250 -1.20 -3.64 -0.63
CA VAL A 250 -0.83 -2.44 0.14
C VAL A 250 -0.01 -2.86 1.35
N VAL A 251 1.00 -2.07 1.71
CA VAL A 251 1.78 -2.25 2.94
C VAL A 251 1.68 -0.97 3.76
N LEU A 252 0.96 -1.04 4.89
CA LEU A 252 0.94 0.01 5.90
C LEU A 252 2.04 -0.26 6.94
N ALA A 253 2.99 0.67 7.08
CA ALA A 253 4.07 0.55 8.06
C ALA A 253 4.07 1.76 9.01
N THR A 254 3.95 1.52 10.32
CA THR A 254 3.81 2.54 11.36
C THR A 254 4.48 2.14 12.68
N ASP A 255 4.81 3.12 13.53
CA ASP A 255 5.27 2.90 14.90
C ASP A 255 4.25 3.33 15.97
N GLY A 256 3.03 3.68 15.55
CA GLY A 256 2.01 4.26 16.40
C GLY A 256 0.60 3.82 16.06
N VAL A 257 -0.36 4.61 16.57
CA VAL A 257 -1.79 4.51 16.28
C VAL A 257 -2.28 5.84 15.68
N PRO A 258 -3.43 5.89 15.00
CA PRO A 258 -3.91 7.14 14.39
C PRO A 258 -4.08 8.24 15.43
N THR A 259 -3.52 9.43 15.19
CA THR A 259 -3.56 10.56 16.15
C THR A 259 -4.30 11.80 15.63
N LEU A 260 -4.52 11.92 14.32
CA LEU A 260 -5.43 12.93 13.73
C LEU A 260 -5.93 12.52 12.33
N CYS A 261 -6.64 13.43 11.66
CA CYS A 261 -7.33 13.25 10.37
C CYS A 261 -8.45 12.20 10.32
N ASP A 262 -8.84 11.62 11.47
CA ASP A 262 -10.09 10.88 11.62
C ASP A 262 -11.00 11.58 12.66
N PRO A 263 -12.26 11.96 12.31
CA PRO A 263 -13.23 12.49 13.27
C PRO A 263 -13.51 11.57 14.47
N ALA A 264 -13.46 10.25 14.29
CA ALA A 264 -13.78 9.26 15.32
C ALA A 264 -12.86 9.38 16.54
N LEU A 265 -11.59 9.74 16.34
CA LEU A 265 -10.62 9.99 17.43
C LEU A 265 -11.11 11.03 18.44
N GLN A 266 -11.94 11.98 18.01
CA GLN A 266 -12.47 13.06 18.85
C GLN A 266 -13.89 12.81 19.37
N SER A 267 -14.69 11.94 18.74
CA SER A 267 -16.07 11.67 19.12
C SER A 267 -16.26 10.34 19.87
N ASP A 268 -15.59 9.28 19.44
CA ASP A 268 -15.84 7.89 19.83
C ASP A 268 -14.56 7.18 20.34
N GLY A 269 -13.39 7.75 20.06
CA GLY A 269 -12.07 7.30 20.51
C GLY A 269 -11.38 6.35 19.53
N LEU A 270 -10.18 5.90 19.93
CA LEU A 270 -9.29 5.08 19.09
C LEU A 270 -9.96 3.85 18.45
N PRO A 271 -10.76 3.01 19.15
CA PRO A 271 -11.34 1.82 18.53
C PRO A 271 -12.20 2.13 17.28
N ALA A 272 -13.00 3.20 17.32
CA ALA A 272 -13.82 3.60 16.18
C ALA A 272 -12.98 4.17 15.01
N ALA A 273 -11.76 4.64 15.27
CA ALA A 273 -10.82 5.02 14.22
C ALA A 273 -10.10 3.82 13.60
N ILE A 274 -9.99 2.71 14.34
CA ILE A 274 -9.55 1.41 13.80
C ILE A 274 -10.68 0.79 12.97
N ASP A 275 -11.93 0.83 13.42
CA ASP A 275 -13.10 0.39 12.63
C ASP A 275 -13.20 1.12 11.26
N ASN A 276 -12.73 2.38 11.17
CA ASN A 276 -12.62 3.12 9.90
C ASN A 276 -11.46 2.61 9.00
N LEU A 277 -10.35 2.16 9.58
CA LEU A 277 -9.23 1.55 8.84
C LEU A 277 -9.59 0.13 8.36
N ASP A 278 -10.32 -0.65 9.16
CA ASP A 278 -10.88 -1.94 8.77
C ASP A 278 -11.79 -1.81 7.54
N ALA A 279 -12.64 -0.78 7.51
CA ALA A 279 -13.51 -0.52 6.37
C ALA A 279 -12.68 -0.24 5.09
N VAL A 280 -11.60 0.54 5.19
CA VAL A 280 -10.68 0.80 4.07
C VAL A 280 -9.93 -0.46 3.64
N ALA A 281 -9.52 -1.31 4.58
CA ALA A 281 -8.87 -2.59 4.29
C ALA A 281 -9.85 -3.58 3.60
N THR A 282 -11.10 -3.60 4.05
CA THR A 282 -12.19 -4.42 3.48
C THR A 282 -12.57 -3.96 2.08
N ASP A 283 -12.75 -2.65 1.85
CA ASP A 283 -13.00 -2.07 0.51
C ASP A 283 -11.85 -2.40 -0.46
N GLY A 284 -10.60 -2.44 0.05
CA GLY A 284 -9.43 -2.93 -0.68
C GLY A 284 -9.54 -4.41 -1.03
N LEU A 285 -9.84 -5.27 -0.04
CA LEU A 285 -9.93 -6.72 -0.21
C LEU A 285 -11.05 -7.13 -1.17
N ASP A 286 -12.24 -6.50 -1.09
CA ASP A 286 -13.35 -6.69 -2.02
C ASP A 286 -13.00 -6.24 -3.46
N ALA A 287 -12.07 -5.29 -3.60
CA ALA A 287 -11.47 -4.90 -4.88
C ALA A 287 -10.25 -5.76 -5.30
N GLY A 288 -9.94 -6.82 -4.55
CA GLY A 288 -8.81 -7.72 -4.82
C GLY A 288 -7.44 -7.20 -4.38
N VAL A 289 -7.37 -6.23 -3.46
CA VAL A 289 -6.12 -5.67 -2.93
C VAL A 289 -5.92 -6.13 -1.48
N ARG A 290 -4.97 -7.03 -1.25
CA ARG A 290 -4.61 -7.48 0.11
C ARG A 290 -3.83 -6.37 0.84
N SER A 291 -4.09 -6.16 2.12
CA SER A 291 -3.45 -5.11 2.92
C SER A 291 -2.63 -5.71 4.07
N PHE A 292 -1.30 -5.64 3.95
CA PHE A 292 -0.36 -6.03 5.00
C PHE A 292 -0.09 -4.85 5.93
N VAL A 293 0.04 -5.16 7.22
CA VAL A 293 0.33 -4.16 8.27
C VAL A 293 1.64 -4.53 8.98
N ILE A 294 2.48 -3.54 9.21
CA ILE A 294 3.78 -3.68 9.87
C ILE A 294 3.88 -2.64 11.00
N GLY A 295 4.19 -3.09 12.21
CA GLY A 295 4.28 -2.27 13.41
C GLY A 295 5.68 -2.26 14.01
N VAL A 296 6.24 -1.09 14.37
CA VAL A 296 7.58 -0.96 14.97
C VAL A 296 7.51 -0.38 16.39
N PHE A 297 7.38 -1.21 17.41
CA PHE A 297 6.98 -0.79 18.76
C PHE A 297 8.04 -1.03 19.83
N ALA A 298 8.15 -0.14 20.80
CA ALA A 298 8.76 -0.49 22.08
C ALA A 298 7.84 -1.45 22.86
N PRO A 299 8.37 -2.37 23.69
CA PRO A 299 7.55 -3.36 24.42
C PRO A 299 6.36 -2.81 25.23
N PRO A 300 6.38 -1.58 25.81
CA PRO A 300 5.21 -0.98 26.44
C PRO A 300 4.09 -0.59 25.45
N GLU A 301 4.46 -0.20 24.23
CA GLU A 301 3.55 0.21 23.14
C GLU A 301 2.93 -1.03 22.45
N GLU A 302 3.77 -2.07 22.28
CA GLU A 302 3.52 -3.28 21.50
C GLU A 302 2.20 -3.99 21.84
N ALA A 303 1.92 -4.18 23.14
CA ALA A 303 0.78 -4.98 23.60
C ALA A 303 -0.59 -4.35 23.30
N ALA A 304 -0.66 -3.03 23.18
CA ALA A 304 -1.89 -2.32 22.82
C ALA A 304 -2.02 -2.19 21.30
N ALA A 305 -0.92 -1.85 20.61
CA ALA A 305 -0.95 -1.61 19.18
C ALA A 305 -1.13 -2.89 18.36
N THR A 306 -0.55 -4.03 18.79
CA THR A 306 -0.72 -5.34 18.13
C THR A 306 -2.18 -5.68 17.87
N VAL A 307 -3.06 -5.49 18.87
CA VAL A 307 -4.49 -5.81 18.75
C VAL A 307 -5.16 -5.02 17.62
N TYR A 308 -4.81 -3.74 17.47
CA TYR A 308 -5.38 -2.87 16.44
C TYR A 308 -4.76 -3.10 15.06
N LEU A 309 -3.46 -3.40 14.98
CA LEU A 309 -2.82 -3.70 13.69
C LEU A 309 -3.20 -5.08 13.16
N ASP A 310 -3.36 -6.09 14.04
CA ASP A 310 -3.90 -7.40 13.67
C ASP A 310 -5.33 -7.29 13.12
N GLN A 311 -6.16 -6.42 13.72
CA GLN A 311 -7.53 -6.16 13.27
C GLN A 311 -7.57 -5.64 11.81
N ILE A 312 -6.75 -4.64 11.50
CA ILE A 312 -6.63 -4.07 10.14
C ILE A 312 -6.04 -5.11 9.16
N ALA A 313 -5.08 -5.93 9.60
CA ALA A 313 -4.49 -6.99 8.79
C ALA A 313 -5.46 -8.15 8.49
N ASP A 314 -6.34 -8.54 9.42
CA ASP A 314 -7.39 -9.54 9.18
C ASP A 314 -8.44 -8.99 8.20
N ALA A 315 -8.90 -7.75 8.39
CA ALA A 315 -9.76 -7.05 7.42
C ALA A 315 -9.09 -6.89 6.04
N GLY A 316 -7.76 -6.75 6.01
CA GLY A 316 -6.93 -6.72 4.81
C GLY A 316 -6.66 -8.08 4.16
N GLY A 317 -7.14 -9.18 4.75
CA GLY A 317 -6.98 -10.54 4.23
C GLY A 317 -5.61 -11.19 4.52
N THR A 318 -4.84 -10.66 5.49
CA THR A 318 -3.48 -11.15 5.85
C THR A 318 -3.38 -11.69 7.28
N SER A 319 -4.51 -11.83 7.99
CA SER A 319 -4.72 -12.49 9.30
C SER A 319 -4.02 -11.90 10.54
N SER A 320 -2.87 -11.25 10.40
CA SER A 320 -2.12 -10.62 11.50
C SER A 320 -1.09 -9.63 10.97
N ALA A 321 -0.69 -8.67 11.79
CA ALA A 321 0.37 -7.71 11.47
C ALA A 321 1.78 -8.27 11.75
N PHE A 322 2.77 -7.77 11.03
CA PHE A 322 4.18 -8.01 11.34
C PHE A 322 4.64 -7.05 12.44
N ILE A 323 4.60 -7.52 13.69
CA ILE A 323 5.01 -6.73 14.85
C ILE A 323 6.52 -6.90 15.09
N VAL A 324 7.23 -5.78 15.04
CA VAL A 324 8.68 -5.66 15.19
C VAL A 324 8.98 -4.90 16.48
N SER A 325 9.43 -5.63 17.50
CA SER A 325 9.80 -5.03 18.79
C SER A 325 11.16 -4.33 18.73
N THR A 326 11.28 -3.11 19.25
CA THR A 326 12.53 -2.33 19.21
C THR A 326 13.63 -2.85 20.14
N GLU A 327 13.35 -3.88 20.96
CA GLU A 327 14.39 -4.66 21.66
C GLU A 327 15.16 -5.63 20.73
N GLN A 328 14.72 -5.80 19.49
CA GLN A 328 15.28 -6.75 18.52
C GLN A 328 16.09 -6.03 17.43
N ASP A 329 16.69 -6.82 16.52
CA ASP A 329 17.23 -6.31 15.26
C ASP A 329 16.07 -5.91 14.34
N VAL A 330 15.60 -4.67 14.51
CA VAL A 330 14.45 -4.10 13.79
C VAL A 330 14.65 -4.20 12.28
N ALA A 331 15.87 -3.93 11.79
CA ALA A 331 16.16 -3.99 10.36
C ALA A 331 16.02 -5.43 9.82
N ALA A 332 16.56 -6.43 10.52
CA ALA A 332 16.43 -7.83 10.12
C ALA A 332 15.00 -8.39 10.28
N ARG A 333 14.23 -7.95 11.28
CA ARG A 333 12.81 -8.37 11.44
C ARG A 333 11.94 -7.75 10.34
N LEU A 334 12.19 -6.50 10.00
CA LEU A 334 11.44 -5.79 8.97
C LEU A 334 11.76 -6.29 7.55
N LEU A 335 13.00 -6.71 7.29
CA LEU A 335 13.35 -7.43 6.05
C LEU A 335 12.62 -8.79 5.95
N GLU A 336 12.49 -9.54 7.05
CA GLU A 336 11.65 -10.75 7.07
C GLU A 336 10.18 -10.44 6.76
N ALA A 337 9.64 -9.33 7.26
CA ALA A 337 8.28 -8.88 6.93
C ALA A 337 8.11 -8.55 5.43
N PHE A 338 9.05 -7.80 4.83
CA PHE A 338 8.99 -7.50 3.39
C PHE A 338 9.18 -8.75 2.52
N ASN A 339 10.00 -9.70 2.95
CA ASN A 339 10.13 -11.00 2.26
C ASN A 339 8.85 -11.83 2.39
N ALA A 340 8.18 -11.82 3.55
CA ALA A 340 6.87 -12.46 3.70
C ALA A 340 5.78 -11.81 2.83
N VAL A 341 5.84 -10.49 2.58
CA VAL A 341 4.98 -9.78 1.59
C VAL A 341 5.33 -10.15 0.14
N ARG A 342 6.60 -10.41 -0.15
CA ARG A 342 7.08 -10.88 -1.47
C ARG A 342 6.60 -12.29 -1.78
N ASP A 343 6.75 -13.21 -0.83
CA ASP A 343 6.52 -14.65 -0.99
C ASP A 343 5.06 -14.98 -1.37
N VAL A 344 4.12 -14.07 -1.08
CA VAL A 344 2.70 -14.13 -1.44
C VAL A 344 2.47 -14.39 -2.94
N ALA A 345 3.33 -13.84 -3.82
CA ALA A 345 3.18 -13.94 -5.27
C ALA A 345 4.15 -14.93 -5.94
N ILE A 346 5.26 -15.34 -5.29
CA ILE A 346 6.28 -16.22 -5.88
C ILE A 346 5.67 -17.57 -6.32
N CYS A 347 4.68 -18.05 -5.58
CA CYS A 347 4.03 -19.33 -5.82
C CYS A 347 2.85 -19.27 -6.82
N GLU A 348 2.50 -18.09 -7.35
CA GLU A 348 1.35 -17.87 -8.23
C GLU A 348 1.80 -17.61 -9.70
N TYR A 349 1.16 -18.29 -10.66
CA TYR A 349 1.49 -18.24 -12.09
C TYR A 349 0.26 -17.98 -12.95
N GLN A 350 0.40 -17.20 -14.03
CA GLN A 350 -0.69 -16.91 -14.96
C GLN A 350 -1.01 -18.13 -15.86
N ILE A 351 -2.29 -18.38 -16.13
CA ILE A 351 -2.73 -19.45 -17.04
C ILE A 351 -2.47 -19.05 -18.51
N PRO A 352 -1.64 -19.79 -19.29
CA PRO A 352 -1.31 -19.39 -20.67
C PRO A 352 -2.21 -20.05 -21.72
N PRO A 353 -2.43 -19.39 -22.88
CA PRO A 353 -2.82 -17.99 -23.07
C PRO A 353 -4.36 -17.89 -23.29
N GLU A 354 -4.91 -16.68 -23.10
CA GLU A 354 -6.35 -16.45 -23.13
C GLU A 354 -7.04 -16.64 -24.49
N GLY A 355 -8.33 -16.99 -24.45
CA GLY A 355 -9.20 -17.04 -25.62
C GLY A 355 -9.13 -18.36 -26.39
N MET A 356 -8.63 -19.42 -25.76
CA MET A 356 -8.93 -20.81 -26.09
C MET A 356 -9.66 -21.43 -24.90
N ASP A 357 -10.81 -22.05 -25.13
CA ASP A 357 -11.55 -22.78 -24.09
C ASP A 357 -10.84 -24.11 -23.81
N PHE A 358 -9.83 -24.09 -22.93
CA PHE A 358 -9.14 -25.30 -22.51
C PHE A 358 -9.84 -25.98 -21.34
N ASP A 359 -9.95 -27.31 -21.42
CA ASP A 359 -10.30 -28.16 -20.30
C ASP A 359 -9.13 -28.20 -19.28
N LEU A 360 -9.12 -27.24 -18.36
CA LEU A 360 -8.12 -27.12 -17.27
C LEU A 360 -8.07 -28.36 -16.36
N THR A 361 -9.02 -29.31 -16.45
CA THR A 361 -8.91 -30.59 -15.75
C THR A 361 -7.88 -31.54 -16.40
N ARG A 362 -7.45 -31.24 -17.64
CA ARG A 362 -6.41 -31.98 -18.40
C ARG A 362 -5.06 -31.27 -18.48
N PHE A 363 -4.89 -30.16 -17.77
CA PHE A 363 -3.60 -29.46 -17.72
C PHE A 363 -2.62 -30.22 -16.81
N ARG A 364 -1.48 -30.63 -17.38
CA ARG A 364 -0.28 -31.00 -16.61
C ARG A 364 0.50 -29.74 -16.30
N VAL A 365 0.89 -29.59 -15.03
CA VAL A 365 1.87 -28.61 -14.58
C VAL A 365 3.19 -29.32 -14.30
N THR A 366 4.27 -28.83 -14.91
CA THR A 366 5.62 -29.35 -14.72
C THR A 366 6.54 -28.20 -14.36
N ILE A 367 7.12 -28.25 -13.15
CA ILE A 367 8.15 -27.29 -12.74
C ILE A 367 9.54 -27.78 -13.12
N THR A 368 10.48 -26.86 -13.36
CA THR A 368 11.91 -27.15 -13.53
C THR A 368 12.70 -26.46 -12.42
N THR A 369 13.36 -27.24 -11.56
CA THR A 369 14.15 -26.70 -10.44
C THR A 369 15.51 -26.16 -10.89
N ILE A 370 16.22 -25.43 -10.01
CA ILE A 370 17.58 -24.89 -10.26
C ILE A 370 18.58 -26.00 -10.70
N GLY A 371 18.37 -27.25 -10.29
CA GLY A 371 19.16 -28.40 -10.74
C GLY A 371 18.85 -28.90 -12.16
N GLY A 372 17.97 -28.23 -12.91
CA GLY A 372 17.49 -28.66 -14.22
C GLY A 372 16.59 -29.90 -14.19
N THR A 373 16.03 -30.25 -13.02
CA THR A 373 15.16 -31.42 -12.87
C THR A 373 13.71 -31.00 -13.10
N ALA A 374 13.08 -31.62 -14.10
CA ALA A 374 11.65 -31.48 -14.36
C ALA A 374 10.83 -32.37 -13.42
N ILE A 375 9.78 -31.82 -12.80
CA ILE A 375 8.88 -32.50 -11.86
C ILE A 375 7.44 -32.17 -12.27
N GLU A 376 6.68 -33.19 -12.68
CA GLU A 376 5.23 -33.07 -12.90
C GLU A 376 4.52 -33.03 -11.54
N LEU A 377 3.62 -32.07 -11.35
CA LEU A 377 2.93 -31.83 -10.08
C LEU A 377 1.52 -32.40 -10.10
N GLU A 378 1.09 -32.98 -8.97
CA GLU A 378 -0.29 -33.42 -8.77
C GLU A 378 -1.22 -32.22 -8.56
N ARG A 379 -2.45 -32.31 -9.10
CA ARG A 379 -3.47 -31.25 -8.96
C ARG A 379 -4.41 -31.55 -7.79
N HIS A 380 -4.45 -30.65 -6.83
CA HIS A 380 -5.36 -30.65 -5.68
C HIS A 380 -6.57 -29.74 -5.93
N GLY A 381 -7.66 -29.93 -5.17
CA GLY A 381 -8.84 -29.07 -5.24
C GLY A 381 -8.66 -27.70 -4.58
N SER A 382 -7.78 -27.60 -3.58
CA SER A 382 -7.56 -26.40 -2.78
C SER A 382 -6.23 -26.42 -2.02
N ALA A 383 -5.84 -25.28 -1.46
CA ALA A 383 -4.68 -25.16 -0.56
C ALA A 383 -4.72 -26.15 0.64
N ALA A 384 -5.91 -26.52 1.11
CA ALA A 384 -6.11 -27.41 2.25
C ALA A 384 -5.86 -28.91 1.92
N GLU A 385 -5.74 -29.25 0.64
CA GLU A 385 -5.47 -30.60 0.15
C GLU A 385 -3.98 -30.83 -0.21
N CYS A 386 -3.17 -29.77 -0.24
CA CYS A 386 -1.74 -29.82 -0.55
C CYS A 386 -0.97 -30.82 0.33
N ASP A 387 -0.29 -31.79 -0.30
CA ASP A 387 0.57 -32.73 0.43
C ASP A 387 1.82 -32.00 0.99
N PRO A 388 2.13 -32.13 2.29
CA PRO A 388 3.24 -31.41 2.93
C PRO A 388 4.64 -31.97 2.61
N VAL A 389 4.75 -33.05 1.82
CA VAL A 389 6.00 -33.72 1.44
C VAL A 389 6.22 -33.70 -0.08
N THR A 390 5.19 -33.96 -0.89
CA THR A 390 5.27 -33.92 -2.36
C THR A 390 4.71 -32.65 -2.98
N GLY A 391 3.93 -31.87 -2.23
CA GLY A 391 3.29 -30.65 -2.73
C GLY A 391 2.23 -30.94 -3.79
N GLY A 392 2.32 -30.25 -4.91
CA GLY A 392 1.32 -30.21 -5.98
C GLY A 392 1.02 -28.78 -6.41
N PHE A 393 -0.10 -28.59 -7.10
CA PHE A 393 -0.67 -27.29 -7.43
C PHE A 393 -2.20 -27.32 -7.29
N TYR A 394 -2.81 -26.15 -7.22
CA TYR A 394 -4.25 -25.95 -7.30
C TYR A 394 -4.56 -24.71 -8.15
N TYR A 395 -5.84 -24.41 -8.35
CA TYR A 395 -6.30 -23.21 -9.03
C TYR A 395 -6.91 -22.22 -8.04
N ASP A 396 -6.84 -20.92 -8.34
CA ASP A 396 -7.52 -19.84 -7.61
C ASP A 396 -9.03 -20.08 -7.46
N HIS A 397 -9.66 -20.65 -8.50
CA HIS A 397 -11.06 -21.07 -8.49
C HIS A 397 -11.21 -22.49 -9.06
N ASP A 398 -12.25 -23.23 -8.65
CA ASP A 398 -12.56 -24.54 -9.26
C ASP A 398 -12.82 -24.36 -10.77
N PRO A 399 -12.04 -24.98 -11.68
CA PRO A 399 -12.27 -24.86 -13.12
C PRO A 399 -13.62 -25.40 -13.60
N SER A 400 -14.34 -26.14 -12.75
CA SER A 400 -15.70 -26.63 -12.97
C SER A 400 -16.79 -25.65 -12.53
N GLY A 401 -16.39 -24.54 -11.89
CA GLY A 401 -17.24 -23.56 -11.23
C GLY A 401 -17.81 -22.47 -12.15
N PRO A 402 -18.59 -21.53 -11.59
CA PRO A 402 -19.17 -20.41 -12.32
C PRO A 402 -18.18 -19.25 -12.55
N THR A 403 -17.10 -19.19 -11.77
CA THR A 403 -16.02 -18.21 -11.91
C THR A 403 -14.84 -18.91 -12.60
N PRO A 404 -14.28 -18.36 -13.70
CA PRO A 404 -13.13 -18.98 -14.36
C PRO A 404 -11.89 -18.90 -13.46
N ALA A 405 -11.10 -19.97 -13.44
CA ALA A 405 -9.75 -19.93 -12.87
C ALA A 405 -8.84 -19.01 -13.72
N THR A 406 -8.01 -18.22 -13.06
CA THR A 406 -7.06 -17.29 -13.70
C THR A 406 -5.60 -17.57 -13.34
N ARG A 407 -5.34 -18.30 -12.24
CA ARG A 407 -3.99 -18.56 -11.70
C ARG A 407 -3.76 -20.03 -11.35
N ILE A 408 -2.54 -20.50 -11.60
CA ILE A 408 -1.97 -21.75 -11.09
C ILE A 408 -1.22 -21.40 -9.81
N ILE A 409 -1.59 -22.02 -8.69
CA ILE A 409 -0.97 -21.77 -7.38
C ILE A 409 -0.23 -23.02 -6.92
N LEU A 410 1.06 -22.89 -6.64
CA LEU A 410 1.88 -24.01 -6.14
C LEU A 410 1.62 -24.28 -4.66
N CYS A 411 1.55 -25.56 -4.30
CA CYS A 411 1.55 -25.97 -2.89
C CYS A 411 2.90 -25.64 -2.23
N PRO A 412 2.96 -25.38 -0.91
CA PRO A 412 4.18 -24.92 -0.23
C PRO A 412 5.42 -25.80 -0.50
N ALA A 413 5.27 -27.12 -0.43
CA ALA A 413 6.37 -28.07 -0.68
C ALA A 413 6.84 -28.13 -2.15
N SER A 414 6.07 -27.60 -3.11
CA SER A 414 6.49 -27.45 -4.51
C SER A 414 7.03 -26.05 -4.82
N CYS A 415 6.52 -25.02 -4.15
CA CYS A 415 7.05 -23.66 -4.27
C CYS A 415 8.47 -23.56 -3.65
N ALA A 416 8.69 -24.21 -2.51
CA ALA A 416 9.99 -24.34 -1.84
C ALA A 416 11.06 -25.17 -2.61
N LEU A 417 10.81 -25.50 -3.88
CA LEU A 417 11.79 -26.09 -4.81
C LEU A 417 12.40 -25.07 -5.78
N GLU A 418 12.07 -23.78 -5.60
CA GLU A 418 12.60 -22.63 -6.35
C GLU A 418 12.56 -22.86 -7.88
N PRO A 419 11.35 -23.02 -8.46
CA PRO A 419 11.19 -23.39 -9.86
C PRO A 419 11.63 -22.27 -10.82
N MET A 420 12.70 -22.52 -11.58
CA MET A 420 13.20 -21.60 -12.62
C MET A 420 12.23 -21.42 -13.80
N ALA A 421 11.30 -22.36 -13.99
CA ALA A 421 10.25 -22.30 -14.98
C ALA A 421 9.09 -23.23 -14.59
N LEU A 422 7.87 -22.80 -14.87
CA LEU A 422 6.67 -23.64 -14.86
C LEU A 422 6.20 -23.84 -16.30
N GLN A 423 6.01 -25.09 -16.71
CA GLN A 423 5.43 -25.47 -18.00
C GLN A 423 4.04 -26.06 -17.81
N VAL A 424 3.15 -25.70 -18.72
CA VAL A 424 1.77 -26.16 -18.80
C VAL A 424 1.59 -26.92 -20.11
N ALA A 425 0.94 -28.08 -20.07
CA ALA A 425 0.62 -28.87 -21.27
C ALA A 425 -0.77 -29.51 -21.18
N CYS A 426 -1.49 -29.57 -22.30
CA CYS A 426 -2.87 -30.08 -22.38
C CYS A 426 -2.86 -31.56 -22.81
N ILE A 427 -3.47 -32.48 -22.04
CA ILE A 427 -3.57 -33.90 -22.43
C ILE A 427 -4.80 -34.12 -23.33
N PRO A 428 -4.69 -34.77 -24.51
CA PRO A 428 -5.85 -35.18 -25.32
C PRO A 428 -6.85 -36.07 -24.55
#